data_AF-A0A923TV93-F1
#
_entry.id   AF-A0A923TV93-F1
#
_cell.length_a   1.000
_cell.length_b   1.000
_cell.length_c   1.000
_cell.angle_alpha   90.00
_cell.angle_beta   90.00
_cell.angle_gamma   90.00
#
_symmetry.space_group_name_H-M   'P 1'
#
loop_
_entity.id
_entity.type
_entity.pdbx_description
1 polymer ?
#
loop_
_entity_poly.entity_id
_entity_poly.type
_entity_poly.pdbx_seq_one_letter_code
_entity_poly.pdbx_strand_id
1 'polypeptide(L)' 'VLRPTCCAFGGPDLDLLYVTTASQHLSPDELQAQPLAGALLALDVGVRGLPESRFAPAGPQTHTSSNT' A
#
# COMPACT_ATOMS: atom_id res chain seq x y z
N VAL A 1 3.66 13.26 -10.60
CA VAL A 1 3.13 11.91 -10.89
C VAL A 1 1.63 11.99 -10.98
N LEU A 2 1.01 11.47 -12.04
CA LEU A 2 -0.44 11.54 -12.22
C LEU A 2 -1.17 10.21 -11.95
N ARG A 3 -0.44 9.09 -11.81
CA ARG A 3 -1.02 7.74 -11.63
C ARG A 3 -0.51 7.02 -10.37
N PRO A 4 -0.81 7.51 -9.15
CA PRO A 4 -0.57 6.74 -7.93
C PRO A 4 -1.53 5.54 -7.87
N THR A 5 -1.10 4.43 -7.28
CA THR A 5 -1.92 3.20 -7.19
C THR A 5 -2.21 2.76 -5.77
N CYS A 6 -1.27 2.89 -4.85
CA CYS A 6 -1.43 2.52 -3.45
C CYS A 6 -0.44 3.32 -2.59
N CYS A 7 -0.72 3.41 -1.29
CA CYS A 7 0.19 3.96 -0.30
C CYS A 7 0.18 3.15 0.99
N ALA A 8 1.32 3.12 1.68
CA ALA A 8 1.45 2.52 3.00
C ALA A 8 2.52 3.25 3.81
N PHE A 9 2.33 3.35 5.11
CA PHE A 9 3.39 3.81 6.01
C PHE A 9 4.44 2.70 6.20
N GLY A 10 5.70 3.11 6.25
CA GLY A 10 6.83 2.21 6.44
C GLY A 10 8.03 2.94 7.04
N GLY A 11 9.21 2.33 6.91
CA GLY A 11 10.40 2.75 7.66
C GLY A 11 10.42 2.17 9.07
N PRO A 12 11.57 2.21 9.77
CA PRO A 12 11.71 1.64 11.11
C PRO A 12 10.71 2.24 12.12
N ASP A 13 10.38 3.51 11.95
CA ASP A 13 9.50 4.26 12.84
C ASP A 13 8.08 4.45 12.28
N LEU A 14 7.75 3.94 11.09
CA LEU A 14 6.46 4.15 10.42
C LEU A 14 6.13 5.62 10.12
N ASP A 15 7.14 6.43 9.86
CA ASP A 15 7.07 7.87 9.56
C ASP A 15 7.32 8.20 8.08
N LEU A 16 7.61 7.20 7.25
CA LEU A 16 7.72 7.36 5.80
C LEU A 16 6.46 6.86 5.10
N LEU A 17 5.86 7.71 4.25
CA LEU A 17 4.79 7.30 3.36
C LEU A 17 5.38 6.78 2.04
N TYR A 18 5.21 5.48 1.79
CA TYR A 18 5.53 4.89 0.49
C TYR A 18 4.33 4.99 -0.44
N VAL A 19 4.58 5.34 -1.70
CA VAL A 19 3.55 5.45 -2.74
C VAL A 19 4.00 4.69 -3.98
N THR A 20 3.24 3.68 -4.38
CA THR A 20 3.43 3.00 -5.67
C THR A 20 2.75 3.78 -6.77
N THR A 21 3.34 3.77 -7.96
CA THR A 21 2.81 4.48 -9.13
C THR A 21 2.78 3.54 -10.34
N ALA A 22 1.97 3.87 -11.34
CA ALA A 22 1.86 3.09 -12.57
C ALA A 22 2.39 3.85 -13.78
N SER A 23 3.10 3.14 -14.65
CA SER A 23 3.50 3.58 -15.99
C SER A 23 2.74 2.85 -17.11
N GLN A 24 1.87 1.90 -16.75
CA GLN A 24 1.11 1.12 -17.72
C GLN A 24 0.22 2.04 -18.58
N HIS A 25 0.15 1.76 -19.88
CA HIS A 25 -0.62 2.51 -20.87
C HIS A 25 -0.25 4.00 -20.96
N LEU A 26 1.03 4.35 -20.77
CA LEU A 26 1.56 5.66 -21.12
C LEU A 26 2.27 5.57 -22.48
N SER A 27 2.08 6.59 -23.32
CA SER A 27 2.85 6.75 -24.55
C SER A 27 4.32 7.11 -24.22
N PRO A 28 5.24 6.98 -25.19
CA PRO A 28 6.62 7.42 -25.00
C PRO A 28 6.74 8.88 -24.56
N ASP A 29 5.96 9.79 -25.16
CA ASP A 29 5.98 11.21 -24.81
C ASP A 29 5.45 11.45 -23.40
N GLU A 30 4.41 10.72 -22.99
CA GLU A 30 3.87 10.80 -21.63
C GLU A 30 4.83 10.24 -20.59
N LEU A 31 5.60 9.20 -20.92
CA LEU A 31 6.65 8.67 -20.06
C LEU A 31 7.79 9.66 -19.89
N GLN A 32 8.21 10.34 -20.98
CA GLN A 32 9.22 11.41 -20.90
C GLN A 32 8.74 12.59 -20.05
N ALA A 33 7.47 12.98 -20.19
CA ALA A 33 6.88 14.05 -19.37
C ALA A 33 6.66 13.64 -17.90
N GLN A 34 6.63 12.34 -17.59
CA GLN A 34 6.36 11.79 -16.27
C GLN A 34 7.47 10.84 -15.82
N PRO A 35 8.67 11.36 -15.49
CA PRO A 35 9.85 10.53 -15.17
C PRO A 35 9.67 9.64 -13.93
N LEU A 36 8.69 9.96 -13.09
CA LEU A 36 8.36 9.19 -11.88
C LEU A 36 7.21 8.19 -12.07
N ALA A 37 6.64 8.06 -13.28
CA ALA A 37 5.62 7.05 -13.55
C ALA A 37 6.22 5.64 -13.47
N GLY A 38 5.61 4.76 -12.67
CA GLY A 38 6.10 3.40 -12.43
C GLY A 38 7.15 3.30 -11.30
N ALA A 39 7.54 4.42 -10.69
CA ALA A 39 8.44 4.42 -9.54
C ALA A 39 7.72 4.05 -8.23
N LEU A 40 8.51 3.62 -7.25
CA LEU A 40 8.15 3.62 -5.84
C LEU A 40 8.71 4.90 -5.21
N LEU A 41 7.83 5.72 -4.63
CA LEU A 41 8.21 6.97 -3.98
C LEU A 41 8.22 6.78 -2.46
N ALA A 42 9.11 7.49 -1.77
CA ALA A 42 9.15 7.57 -0.31
C ALA A 42 9.12 9.04 0.09
N LEU A 43 8.20 9.40 0.98
CA LEU A 43 7.99 10.78 1.42
C LEU A 43 8.01 10.86 2.95
N ASP A 44 8.74 11.83 3.48
CA ASP A 44 8.54 12.31 4.84
C ASP A 44 7.34 13.28 4.83
N VAL A 45 6.27 12.88 5.52
CA VAL A 45 5.00 13.62 5.57
C VAL A 45 4.73 14.26 6.94
N GLY A 46 5.70 14.18 7.87
CA GLY A 46 5.61 14.77 9.20
C GLY A 46 4.63 14.11 10.16
N VAL A 47 4.11 12.92 9.83
CA VAL A 47 3.20 12.13 10.68
C VAL A 47 3.59 10.66 10.69
N ARG A 48 3.21 9.97 11.76
CA ARG A 48 3.46 8.53 11.96
C ARG A 48 2.21 7.70 11.68
N GLY A 49 2.36 6.63 10.92
CA GLY A 49 1.32 5.63 10.65
C GLY A 49 1.23 4.53 11.71
N LEU A 50 0.48 3.48 11.36
CA LEU A 50 0.28 2.28 12.18
C LEU A 50 0.83 1.03 11.48
N PRO A 51 1.22 -0.01 12.24
CA PRO A 51 1.61 -1.28 11.64
C PRO A 51 0.43 -1.93 10.91
N GLU A 52 0.70 -2.50 9.74
CA GLU A 52 -0.29 -3.28 9.00
C GLU A 52 -0.69 -4.55 9.76
N SER A 53 -1.98 -4.87 9.73
CA SER A 53 -2.49 -6.08 10.37
C SER A 53 -1.99 -7.31 9.64
N ARG A 54 -1.47 -8.29 10.39
CA ARG A 54 -1.14 -9.58 9.79
C ARG A 54 -2.41 -10.37 9.54
N PHE A 55 -2.46 -11.05 8.40
CA PHE A 55 -3.51 -12.04 8.16
C PHE A 55 -3.40 -13.17 9.19
N ALA A 56 -4.52 -13.50 9.83
CA ALA A 56 -4.66 -14.66 10.70
C ALA A 56 -5.91 -15.43 10.28
N PRO A 57 -5.80 -16.71 9.88
CA PRO A 57 -6.98 -17.52 9.60
C PRO A 57 -7.76 -17.71 10.90
N ALA A 58 -9.10 -17.61 10.82
CA ALA A 58 -9.95 -17.92 11.95
C ALA A 58 -9.64 -19.35 12.44
N GLY A 59 -9.46 -19.51 13.76
CA GLY A 59 -9.34 -20.82 14.38
C GLY A 59 -10.58 -21.69 14.08
N PRO A 60 -10.49 -23.02 14.28
CA PRO A 60 -11.61 -23.92 13.99
C PRO A 60 -12.87 -23.45 14.74
N GLN A 61 -13.90 -23.08 13.98
CA GLN A 61 -15.20 -22.72 14.51
C GLN A 61 -15.91 -24.00 14.96
N THR A 62 -15.80 -24.38 16.23
CA THR A 62 -16.57 -25.49 16.78
C THR A 62 -18.03 -25.07 16.91
N HIS A 63 -18.86 -25.42 15.94
CA HIS A 63 -20.32 -25.33 16.05
C HIS A 63 -20.81 -26.41 17.03
N THR A 64 -20.86 -26.11 18.33
CA THR A 64 -21.63 -26.92 19.27
C THR A 64 -23.11 -26.57 19.13
N SER A 65 -23.84 -27.36 18.35
CA SER A 65 -25.30 -27.35 18.35
C SER A 65 -25.80 -27.92 19.67
N SER A 66 -26.25 -27.07 20.61
CA SER A 66 -27.06 -27.52 21.74
C SER A 66 -28.52 -27.55 21.30
N ASN A 67 -29.10 -28.75 21.16
CA ASN A 67 -30.54 -28.92 21.02
C ASN A 67 -31.09 -29.36 22.38
N THR A 68 -31.89 -28.50 23.02
CA THR A 68 -32.71 -28.83 24.19
C THR A 68 -34.08 -29.27 23.72
#